data_AF-A0A365PSK4-F1
#
_entry.id   AF-A0A365PSK4-F1
#
_cell.length_a   1.000
_cell.length_b   1.000
_cell.length_c   1.000
_cell.angle_alpha   90.00
_cell.angle_beta   90.00
_cell.angle_gamma   90.00
#
_symmetry.space_group_name_H-M   'P 1'
#
loop_
_entity.id
_entity.type
_entity.pdbx_description
1 polymer ?
#
loop_
_entity_poly.entity_id
_entity_poly.type
_entity_poly.pdbx_seq_one_letter_code
_entity_poly.pdbx_strand_id
1 'polypeptide(L)'
;MRFARFVLLAQALVMACLSLAYWLWPHEMANLNGMLLMETASVSHMRVYYGGLQLGLALFLIWAARAPERARPALIMLVMTMAALVLGRLVSLWLDGGDLVGFDLASMLYRVLAVVFAGLAWRAIRERPEPEPEPERLEPATHRLVSESPMPFKLGDTPPTDETVPAEAAPQPFRRGDPIA
;
A
#
# COMPACT_ATOMS: atom_id res chain seq x y z
N MET A 1 -4.64 5.90 -11.40
CA MET A 1 -5.84 5.67 -10.55
C MET A 1 -7.07 5.18 -11.31
N ARG A 2 -7.49 5.79 -12.43
CA ARG A 2 -8.71 5.35 -13.15
C ARG A 2 -8.70 3.87 -13.54
N PHE A 3 -7.58 3.38 -14.08
CA PHE A 3 -7.42 1.96 -14.44
C PHE A 3 -7.53 1.01 -13.25
N ALA A 4 -6.80 1.28 -12.16
CA ALA A 4 -6.89 0.48 -10.95
C ALA A 4 -8.29 0.48 -10.32
N ARG A 5 -8.96 1.64 -10.30
CA ARG A 5 -10.34 1.75 -9.84
C ARG A 5 -11.27 0.91 -10.73
N PHE A 6 -11.08 0.94 -12.04
CA PHE A 6 -11.83 0.10 -12.96
C PHE A 6 -11.62 -1.39 -12.67
N VAL A 7 -10.38 -1.84 -12.52
CA VAL A 7 -10.05 -3.26 -12.20
C VAL A 7 -10.70 -3.69 -10.88
N LEU A 8 -10.59 -2.88 -9.83
CA LEU A 8 -11.20 -3.18 -8.51
C LEU A 8 -12.72 -3.26 -8.59
N LEU A 9 -13.37 -2.32 -9.30
CA LEU A 9 -14.83 -2.29 -9.42
C LEU A 9 -15.36 -3.40 -10.33
N ALA A 10 -14.69 -3.69 -11.44
CA ALA A 10 -15.04 -4.80 -12.33
C ALA A 10 -14.96 -6.13 -11.56
N GLN A 11 -13.87 -6.32 -10.82
CA GLN A 11 -13.71 -7.50 -9.96
C GLN A 11 -14.80 -7.57 -8.89
N ALA A 12 -15.08 -6.46 -8.20
CA ALA A 12 -16.11 -6.43 -7.18
C ALA A 12 -17.50 -6.76 -7.74
N LEU A 13 -17.81 -6.28 -8.95
CA LEU A 13 -19.07 -6.58 -9.63
C LEU A 13 -19.19 -8.09 -9.90
N VAL A 14 -18.17 -8.72 -10.48
CA VAL A 14 -18.18 -10.16 -10.73
C VAL A 14 -18.35 -10.93 -9.42
N MET A 15 -17.63 -10.54 -8.37
CA MET A 15 -17.72 -11.17 -7.06
C MET A 15 -19.10 -11.01 -6.41
N ALA A 16 -19.72 -9.83 -6.51
CA ALA A 16 -21.06 -9.58 -5.99
C ALA A 16 -22.13 -10.37 -6.76
N CYS A 17 -22.04 -10.43 -8.09
CA CYS A 17 -22.96 -11.20 -8.92
C CYS A 17 -22.86 -12.71 -8.64
N LEU A 18 -21.65 -13.26 -8.59
CA LEU A 18 -21.44 -14.67 -8.26
C LEU A 18 -21.90 -14.98 -6.83
N SER A 19 -21.55 -14.12 -5.88
CA SER A 19 -22.00 -14.26 -4.50
C SER A 19 -23.52 -14.37 -4.39
N LEU A 20 -24.24 -13.48 -5.06
CA LEU A 20 -25.69 -13.47 -5.06
C LEU A 20 -26.26 -14.73 -5.74
N ALA A 21 -25.61 -15.19 -6.82
CA ALA A 21 -25.98 -16.44 -7.48
C ALA A 21 -25.79 -17.66 -6.54
N TYR A 22 -24.70 -17.74 -5.79
CA TYR A 22 -24.46 -18.80 -4.80
C TYR A 22 -25.43 -18.75 -3.60
N TRP A 23 -25.99 -17.58 -3.29
CA TRP A 23 -27.03 -17.46 -2.26
C TRP A 23 -28.39 -17.94 -2.73
N LEU A 24 -28.82 -17.47 -3.91
CA LEU A 24 -30.15 -17.72 -4.47
C LEU A 24 -30.26 -19.13 -5.07
N TRP A 25 -29.22 -19.58 -5.79
CA TRP A 25 -29.19 -20.83 -6.55
C TRP A 25 -27.97 -21.70 -6.20
N PRO A 26 -27.81 -22.14 -4.93
CA PRO A 26 -26.63 -22.86 -4.48
C PRO A 26 -26.46 -24.23 -5.16
N HIS A 27 -27.55 -24.92 -5.51
CA HIS A 27 -27.48 -26.27 -6.09
C HIS A 27 -27.05 -26.21 -7.55
N GLU A 28 -27.61 -25.27 -8.30
CA GLU A 28 -27.29 -25.03 -9.70
C GLU A 28 -25.83 -24.61 -9.84
N MET A 29 -25.37 -23.68 -8.98
CA MET A 29 -23.97 -23.24 -8.98
C MET A 29 -23.01 -24.35 -8.54
N ALA A 30 -23.40 -25.20 -7.59
CA ALA A 30 -22.60 -26.37 -7.22
C ALA A 30 -22.49 -27.36 -8.37
N ASN A 31 -23.61 -27.64 -9.05
CA ASN A 31 -23.65 -28.59 -10.16
C ASN A 31 -22.82 -28.12 -11.36
N LEU A 32 -22.74 -26.80 -11.62
CA LEU A 32 -21.82 -26.24 -12.62
C LEU A 32 -20.34 -26.56 -12.35
N ASN A 33 -19.99 -26.77 -11.09
CA ASN A 33 -18.64 -27.18 -10.65
C ASN A 33 -18.53 -28.70 -10.47
N GLY A 34 -19.50 -29.48 -10.97
CA GLY A 34 -19.55 -30.93 -10.79
C GLY A 34 -19.81 -31.38 -9.35
N MET A 35 -20.24 -30.47 -8.47
CA MET A 35 -20.52 -30.77 -7.07
C MET A 35 -21.99 -31.10 -6.83
N LEU A 36 -22.24 -32.17 -6.08
CA LEU A 36 -23.56 -32.56 -5.61
C LEU A 36 -23.69 -32.22 -4.11
N LEU A 37 -24.60 -31.31 -3.78
CA LEU A 37 -24.88 -30.94 -2.39
C LEU A 37 -25.90 -31.91 -1.80
N MET A 38 -25.43 -32.82 -0.94
CA MET A 38 -26.28 -33.86 -0.35
C MET A 38 -26.98 -33.40 0.93
N GLU A 39 -26.28 -32.62 1.76
CA GLU A 39 -26.77 -32.22 3.08
C GLU A 39 -27.10 -30.73 3.13
N THR A 40 -28.08 -30.36 3.96
CA THR A 40 -28.41 -28.95 4.22
C THR A 40 -27.22 -28.16 4.77
N ALA A 41 -26.33 -28.84 5.50
CA ALA A 41 -25.05 -28.28 5.95
C ALA A 41 -24.14 -27.89 4.76
N SER A 42 -24.03 -28.73 3.73
CA SER A 42 -23.24 -28.44 2.52
C SER A 42 -23.75 -27.19 1.79
N VAL A 43 -25.08 -27.02 1.74
CA VAL A 43 -25.73 -25.84 1.17
C VAL A 43 -25.40 -24.59 1.98
N SER A 44 -25.44 -24.69 3.31
CA SER A 44 -25.05 -23.60 4.21
C SER A 44 -23.59 -23.22 4.00
N HIS A 45 -22.67 -24.18 3.95
CA HIS A 45 -21.25 -23.93 3.66
C HIS A 45 -21.05 -23.25 2.31
N MET A 46 -21.77 -23.67 1.27
CA MET A 46 -21.72 -23.02 -0.04
C MET A 46 -22.12 -21.55 0.06
N ARG A 47 -23.23 -21.25 0.74
CA ARG A 47 -23.70 -19.87 0.95
C ARG A 47 -22.76 -19.02 1.79
N VAL A 48 -22.06 -19.60 2.76
CA VAL A 48 -21.10 -18.86 3.60
C VAL A 48 -19.82 -18.57 2.82
N TYR A 49 -19.20 -19.58 2.20
CA TYR A 49 -17.88 -19.44 1.59
C TYR A 49 -17.90 -18.90 0.14
N TYR A 50 -18.87 -19.32 -0.67
CA TYR A 50 -18.99 -18.84 -2.05
C TYR A 50 -19.95 -17.66 -2.15
N GLY A 51 -20.94 -17.56 -1.26
CA GLY A 51 -21.80 -16.39 -1.14
C GLY A 51 -21.16 -15.30 -0.28
N GLY A 52 -21.22 -15.48 1.05
CA GLY A 52 -20.93 -14.44 2.03
C GLY A 52 -19.50 -13.91 2.01
N LEU A 53 -18.50 -14.80 1.98
CA LEU A 53 -17.09 -14.39 1.89
C LEU A 53 -16.80 -13.62 0.60
N GLN A 54 -17.34 -14.09 -0.53
CA GLN A 54 -17.17 -13.43 -1.81
C GLN A 54 -17.86 -12.06 -1.84
N LEU A 55 -19.01 -11.91 -1.17
CA LEU A 55 -19.68 -10.61 -0.98
C LEU A 55 -18.83 -9.66 -0.14
N GLY A 56 -18.29 -10.16 0.98
CA GLY A 56 -17.45 -9.37 1.88
C GLY A 56 -16.22 -8.80 1.16
N LEU A 57 -15.56 -9.63 0.35
CA LEU A 57 -14.46 -9.18 -0.50
C LEU A 57 -14.91 -8.16 -1.56
N ALA A 58 -16.06 -8.37 -2.20
CA ALA A 58 -16.60 -7.40 -3.15
C ALA A 58 -16.84 -6.02 -2.52
N LEU A 59 -17.45 -5.99 -1.33
CA LEU A 59 -17.68 -4.75 -0.56
C LEU A 59 -16.35 -4.09 -0.16
N PHE A 60 -15.36 -4.88 0.27
CA PHE A 60 -14.02 -4.38 0.56
C PHE A 60 -13.38 -3.73 -0.68
N LEU A 61 -13.47 -4.37 -1.84
CA LEU A 61 -12.92 -3.82 -3.09
C LEU A 61 -13.64 -2.52 -3.51
N ILE A 62 -14.97 -2.45 -3.38
CA ILE A 62 -15.75 -1.23 -3.63
C ILE A 62 -15.33 -0.09 -2.69
N TRP A 63 -15.11 -0.40 -1.42
CA TRP A 63 -14.64 0.57 -0.43
C TRP A 63 -13.21 1.03 -0.73
N ALA A 64 -12.30 0.11 -1.04
CA ALA A 64 -10.91 0.41 -1.36
C ALA A 64 -10.77 1.21 -2.67
N ALA A 65 -11.66 1.00 -3.64
CA ALA A 65 -11.69 1.73 -4.90
C ALA A 65 -12.01 3.23 -4.76
N ARG A 66 -12.46 3.69 -3.59
CA ARG A 66 -12.81 5.11 -3.34
C ARG A 66 -11.61 6.01 -3.06
N ALA A 67 -10.50 5.46 -2.55
CA ALA A 67 -9.35 6.25 -2.16
C ALA A 67 -8.06 5.66 -2.72
N PRO A 68 -7.13 6.50 -3.21
CA PRO A 68 -5.89 6.04 -3.81
C PRO A 68 -5.01 5.26 -2.83
N GLU A 69 -4.97 5.68 -1.55
CA GLU A 69 -4.15 5.02 -0.52
C GLU A 69 -4.60 3.57 -0.27
N ARG A 70 -5.91 3.30 -0.39
CA ARG A 70 -6.50 1.98 -0.12
C ARG A 70 -6.45 1.06 -1.34
N ALA A 71 -6.41 1.62 -2.55
CA ALA A 71 -6.41 0.84 -3.78
C ALA A 71 -5.15 -0.04 -3.90
N ARG A 72 -3.98 0.47 -3.48
CA ARG A 72 -2.71 -0.27 -3.55
C ARG A 72 -2.72 -1.56 -2.71
N PRO A 73 -3.02 -1.55 -1.40
CA PRO A 73 -3.10 -2.79 -0.61
C PRO A 73 -4.23 -3.71 -1.09
N ALA A 74 -5.35 -3.16 -1.56
CA ALA A 74 -6.44 -3.97 -2.11
C ALA A 74 -6.04 -4.73 -3.39
N LEU A 75 -5.25 -4.12 -4.28
CA LEU A 75 -4.73 -4.81 -5.47
C LEU A 75 -3.75 -5.92 -5.10
N ILE A 76 -2.89 -5.72 -4.10
CA ILE A 76 -1.98 -6.77 -3.62
C ILE A 76 -2.79 -7.93 -3.04
N MET A 77 -3.77 -7.64 -2.19
CA MET A 77 -4.67 -8.65 -1.64
C MET A 77 -5.39 -9.42 -2.75
N LEU A 78 -5.88 -8.72 -3.78
CA LEU A 78 -6.56 -9.34 -4.91
C LEU A 78 -5.63 -10.27 -5.69
N VAL A 79 -4.40 -9.83 -5.99
CA VAL A 79 -3.37 -10.67 -6.64
C VAL A 79 -3.09 -11.91 -5.81
N MET A 80 -2.82 -11.76 -4.52
CA MET A 80 -2.50 -12.86 -3.62
C MET A 80 -3.64 -13.87 -3.54
N THR A 81 -4.88 -13.39 -3.38
CA THR A 81 -6.06 -14.24 -3.27
C THR A 81 -6.31 -15.01 -4.57
N MET A 82 -6.30 -14.34 -5.72
CA MET A 82 -6.55 -15.00 -7.00
C MET A 82 -5.42 -15.96 -7.38
N ALA A 83 -4.16 -15.59 -7.12
CA ALA A 83 -3.02 -16.48 -7.34
C ALA A 83 -3.09 -17.72 -6.44
N ALA A 84 -3.42 -17.56 -5.17
CA ALA A 84 -3.59 -18.69 -4.25
C ALA A 84 -4.71 -19.63 -4.72
N LEU A 85 -5.82 -19.11 -5.23
CA LEU A 85 -6.90 -19.92 -5.79
C LEU A 85 -6.50 -20.66 -7.08
N VAL A 86 -5.68 -20.05 -7.93
CA VAL A 86 -5.12 -20.70 -9.13
C VAL A 86 -4.16 -21.80 -8.71
N LEU A 87 -3.21 -21.51 -7.82
CA LEU A 87 -2.24 -22.49 -7.32
C LEU A 87 -2.94 -23.64 -6.60
N GLY A 88 -3.93 -23.36 -5.76
CA GLY A 88 -4.75 -24.38 -5.11
C GLY A 88 -5.43 -25.30 -6.13
N ARG A 89 -5.98 -24.74 -7.22
CA ARG A 89 -6.59 -25.54 -8.29
C ARG A 89 -5.55 -26.38 -9.04
N LEU A 90 -4.37 -25.84 -9.32
CA LEU A 90 -3.29 -26.58 -9.98
C LEU A 90 -2.75 -27.73 -9.11
N VAL A 91 -2.61 -27.50 -7.80
CA VAL A 91 -2.21 -28.55 -6.85
C VAL A 91 -3.28 -29.64 -6.78
N SER A 92 -4.57 -29.28 -6.67
CA SER A 92 -5.65 -30.27 -6.72
C SER A 92 -5.66 -31.05 -8.03
N LEU A 93 -5.48 -30.38 -9.17
CA LEU A 93 -5.41 -31.05 -10.48
C LEU A 93 -4.26 -32.08 -10.53
N TRP A 94 -3.11 -31.72 -9.98
CA TRP A 94 -1.94 -32.59 -9.91
C TRP A 94 -2.16 -33.80 -9.00
N LEU A 95 -2.82 -33.62 -7.86
CA LEU A 95 -3.11 -34.69 -6.90
C LEU A 95 -4.23 -35.61 -7.37
N ASP A 96 -5.30 -35.04 -7.92
CA ASP A 96 -6.52 -35.77 -8.28
C ASP A 96 -6.46 -36.37 -9.70
N GLY A 97 -5.42 -36.03 -10.48
CA GLY A 97 -5.28 -36.47 -11.88
C GLY A 97 -6.44 -36.00 -12.78
N GLY A 98 -7.09 -34.91 -12.39
CA GLY A 98 -8.33 -34.44 -13.01
C GLY A 98 -8.12 -33.73 -14.35
N ASP A 99 -9.23 -33.36 -14.97
CA ASP A 99 -9.27 -32.62 -16.23
C ASP A 99 -9.93 -31.24 -16.04
N LEU A 100 -9.44 -30.25 -16.79
CA LEU A 100 -10.00 -28.89 -16.77
C LEU A 100 -10.97 -28.71 -17.93
N VAL A 101 -12.26 -28.96 -17.69
CA VAL A 101 -13.28 -28.86 -18.74
C VAL A 101 -14.41 -27.93 -18.31
N GLY A 102 -14.98 -27.21 -19.29
CA GLY A 102 -16.16 -26.37 -19.10
C GLY A 102 -15.94 -25.23 -18.11
N PHE A 103 -16.77 -25.18 -17.06
CA PHE A 103 -16.79 -24.10 -16.08
C PHE A 103 -15.46 -23.96 -15.32
N ASP A 104 -14.78 -25.07 -15.04
CA ASP A 104 -13.49 -25.05 -14.33
C ASP A 104 -12.39 -24.37 -15.14
N LEU A 105 -12.30 -24.67 -16.44
CA LEU A 105 -11.35 -24.02 -17.34
C LEU A 105 -11.65 -22.53 -17.47
N ALA A 106 -12.92 -22.17 -17.66
CA ALA A 106 -13.36 -20.78 -17.75
C ALA A 106 -13.07 -20.00 -16.47
N SER A 107 -13.38 -20.59 -15.30
CA SER A 107 -13.10 -20.03 -13.98
C SER A 107 -11.59 -19.85 -13.75
N MET A 108 -10.78 -20.83 -14.17
CA MET A 108 -9.33 -20.73 -14.04
C MET A 108 -8.74 -19.65 -14.94
N LEU A 109 -9.16 -19.58 -16.20
CA LEU A 109 -8.74 -18.52 -17.12
C LEU A 109 -9.11 -17.13 -16.58
N TYR A 110 -10.35 -16.99 -16.08
CA TYR A 110 -10.79 -15.76 -15.43
C TYR A 110 -9.89 -15.37 -14.26
N ARG A 111 -9.54 -16.30 -13.36
CA ARG A 111 -8.67 -16.01 -12.22
C ARG A 111 -7.26 -15.59 -12.65
N VAL A 112 -6.70 -16.23 -13.68
CA VAL A 112 -5.41 -15.84 -14.26
C VAL A 112 -5.47 -14.42 -14.83
N LEU A 113 -6.52 -14.10 -15.59
CA LEU A 113 -6.73 -12.74 -16.10
C LEU A 113 -6.89 -11.73 -14.96
N ALA A 114 -7.62 -12.07 -13.90
CA ALA A 114 -7.78 -11.22 -12.73
C ALA A 114 -6.43 -10.93 -12.04
N VAL A 115 -5.57 -11.95 -11.88
CA VAL A 115 -4.19 -11.77 -11.37
C VAL A 115 -3.40 -10.82 -12.27
N VAL A 116 -3.43 -11.04 -13.58
CA VAL A 116 -2.68 -10.22 -14.55
C VAL A 116 -3.17 -8.77 -14.52
N PHE A 117 -4.47 -8.53 -14.61
CA PHE A 117 -5.02 -7.17 -14.57
C PHE A 117 -4.77 -6.46 -13.24
N ALA A 118 -4.89 -7.16 -12.11
CA ALA A 118 -4.59 -6.59 -10.80
C ALA A 118 -3.10 -6.28 -10.65
N GLY A 119 -2.21 -7.14 -11.16
CA GLY A 119 -0.76 -6.92 -11.18
C GLY A 119 -0.34 -5.75 -12.06
N LEU A 120 -0.94 -5.63 -13.26
CA LEU A 120 -0.73 -4.49 -14.16
C LEU A 120 -1.25 -3.18 -13.53
N ALA A 121 -2.42 -3.21 -12.90
CA ALA A 121 -2.98 -2.06 -12.19
C ALA A 121 -2.11 -1.63 -11.01
N TRP A 122 -1.53 -2.59 -10.28
CA TRP A 122 -0.62 -2.34 -9.18
C TRP A 122 0.69 -1.71 -9.66
N ARG A 123 1.28 -2.23 -10.74
CA ARG A 123 2.47 -1.64 -11.39
C ARG A 123 2.21 -0.21 -11.86
N ALA A 124 1.09 0.02 -12.53
CA ALA A 124 0.70 1.35 -13.02
C ALA A 124 0.45 2.38 -11.91
N ILE A 125 0.15 1.96 -10.68
CA ILE A 125 0.10 2.85 -9.52
C ILE A 125 1.48 3.05 -8.91
N ARG A 126 2.30 2.00 -8.82
CA ARG A 126 3.66 2.06 -8.25
C ARG A 126 4.60 2.98 -9.05
N GLU A 127 4.42 3.04 -10.37
CA GLU A 127 5.18 3.91 -11.25
C GLU A 127 4.83 5.39 -11.10
N ARG A 128 3.80 5.76 -10.33
CA ARG A 128 3.67 7.13 -9.83
C ARG A 128 4.54 7.18 -8.57
N PRO A 129 5.74 7.81 -8.62
CA PRO A 129 6.47 8.08 -7.40
C PRO A 129 5.48 8.80 -6.48
N GLU A 130 5.40 8.37 -5.22
CA GLU A 130 4.94 9.31 -4.20
C GLU A 130 5.76 10.58 -4.45
N PRO A 131 5.14 11.77 -4.60
CA PRO A 131 5.93 12.98 -4.53
C PRO A 131 6.72 12.82 -3.24
N GLU A 132 8.05 12.72 -3.34
CA GLU A 132 8.90 12.80 -2.15
C GLU A 132 8.32 13.94 -1.32
N PRO A 133 8.09 13.76 -0.01
CA PRO A 133 7.73 14.88 0.83
C PRO A 133 8.80 15.93 0.54
N GLU A 134 8.41 16.96 -0.22
CA GLU A 134 9.29 18.04 -0.63
C GLU A 134 9.97 18.45 0.66
N PRO A 135 11.29 18.27 0.78
CA PRO A 135 11.98 18.34 2.07
C PRO A 135 11.52 19.62 2.68
N GLU A 136 10.72 19.51 3.75
CA GLU A 136 9.96 20.61 4.32
C GLU A 136 10.99 21.71 4.47
N ARG A 137 10.90 22.73 3.58
CA ARG A 137 11.90 23.78 3.55
C ARG A 137 11.67 24.45 4.87
N LEU A 138 12.48 24.08 5.86
CA LEU A 138 12.54 24.73 7.15
C LEU A 138 12.87 26.16 6.78
N GLU A 139 11.84 26.99 6.64
CA GLU A 139 11.97 28.43 6.60
C GLU A 139 12.91 28.71 7.77
N PRO A 140 14.13 29.26 7.51
CA PRO A 140 15.00 29.62 8.61
C PRO A 140 14.15 30.47 9.55
N ALA A 141 14.31 30.29 10.86
CA ALA A 141 13.54 31.01 11.87
C ALA A 141 13.85 32.52 11.82
N THR A 142 13.39 33.20 10.78
CA THR A 142 13.51 34.62 10.52
C THR A 142 12.13 35.22 10.60
N HIS A 143 11.48 34.98 11.74
CA HIS A 143 10.51 35.92 12.25
C HIS A 143 10.82 36.13 13.73
N ARG A 144 11.90 36.87 13.99
CA ARG A 144 11.93 37.68 15.20
C ARG A 144 10.82 38.71 14.98
N LEU A 145 9.67 38.52 15.59
CA LEU A 145 8.65 39.55 15.69
C LEU A 145 9.32 40.73 16.41
N VAL A 146 9.79 41.71 15.64
CA VAL A 146 10.38 42.95 16.15
C VAL A 146 9.23 43.79 16.69
N SER A 147 8.75 43.44 17.88
CA SER A 147 7.81 44.27 18.63
C SER A 147 8.34 44.65 20.02
N GLU A 148 9.49 44.14 20.44
CA GLU A 148 10.16 44.63 21.65
C GLU A 148 11.20 45.68 21.29
N SER A 149 11.05 46.88 21.87
CA SER A 149 12.09 47.91 21.84
C SER A 149 13.39 47.31 22.41
N PRO A 150 14.53 47.48 21.72
CA PRO A 150 15.79 46.97 22.22
C PRO A 150 16.06 47.55 23.61
N MET A 151 16.38 46.68 24.57
CA MET A 151 16.78 47.12 25.91
C MET A 151 18.00 48.05 25.78
N PRO A 152 18.03 49.19 26.49
CA PRO A 152 19.19 50.06 26.48
C PRO A 152 20.40 49.29 27.01
N PHE A 153 21.49 49.37 26.25
CA PHE A 153 22.77 48.80 26.61
C PHE A 153 23.21 49.34 27.98
N LYS A 154 23.32 48.45 28.97
CA LYS A 154 23.97 48.78 30.24
C LYS A 154 25.46 48.62 30.03
N LEU A 155 26.19 49.74 29.97
CA LEU A 155 27.64 49.74 30.10
C LEU A 155 27.94 49.21 31.51
N GLY A 156 28.43 47.98 31.61
CA GLY A 156 28.85 47.42 32.88
C GLY A 156 29.98 48.27 33.46
N ASP A 157 29.97 48.47 34.77
CA ASP A 157 31.02 49.22 35.47
C ASP A 157 32.36 48.55 35.16
N THR A 158 33.20 49.23 34.38
CA THR A 158 34.58 48.79 34.15
C THR A 158 35.30 48.83 35.50
N PRO A 159 35.82 47.70 36.01
CA PRO A 159 36.72 47.74 37.16
C PRO A 159 37.94 48.60 36.79
N PRO A 160 38.48 49.40 37.73
CA PRO A 160 39.61 50.26 37.46
C PRO A 160 40.78 49.43 36.92
N THR A 161 41.35 49.91 35.82
CA THR A 161 42.48 49.31 35.11
C THR A 161 43.71 49.32 36.01
N ASP A 162 43.92 48.25 36.77
CA ASP A 162 45.24 47.98 37.36
C ASP A 162 46.11 47.31 36.31
N GLU A 163 47.12 48.05 35.90
CA GLU A 163 48.21 47.63 35.03
C GLU A 163 48.81 46.31 35.52
N THR A 164 48.84 45.29 34.66
CA THR A 164 49.86 44.24 34.48
C THR A 164 49.23 42.95 33.99
N VAL A 165 48.98 42.86 32.68
CA VAL A 165 48.82 41.57 32.00
C VAL A 165 49.93 41.50 30.94
N PRO A 166 50.84 40.51 31.00
CA PRO A 166 51.91 40.38 30.00
C PRO A 166 51.27 40.12 28.64
N ALA A 167 51.74 40.84 27.62
CA ALA A 167 51.27 40.69 26.24
C ALA A 167 51.33 39.22 25.80
N GLU A 168 50.17 38.59 25.71
CA GLU A 168 50.03 37.27 25.11
C GLU A 168 50.44 37.41 23.63
N ALA A 169 51.55 36.76 23.29
CA ALA A 169 52.20 36.93 22.00
C ALA A 169 51.24 36.56 20.87
N ALA A 170 50.91 37.55 20.03
CA ALA A 170 50.07 37.34 18.86
C ALA A 170 50.66 36.20 18.00
N PRO A 171 49.85 35.20 17.59
CA PRO A 171 50.37 34.09 16.81
C PRO A 171 50.89 34.58 15.47
N GLN A 172 52.17 34.30 15.20
CA GLN A 172 52.81 34.70 13.94
C GLN A 172 52.28 33.85 12.77
N PRO A 173 52.14 34.43 11.57
CA PRO A 173 51.66 33.70 10.41
C PRO A 173 52.70 32.68 9.92
N PHE A 174 52.24 31.43 9.74
CA PHE A 174 53.03 30.29 9.27
C PHE A 174 53.71 30.56 7.91
N ARG A 175 55.02 30.34 7.81
CA ARG A 175 55.77 30.44 6.54
C ARG A 175 55.99 29.05 5.95
N ARG A 176 55.81 28.93 4.64
CA ARG A 176 56.01 27.67 3.90
C ARG A 176 57.49 27.26 3.95
N GLY A 177 57.79 26.24 4.75
CA GLY A 177 59.15 25.73 4.97
C GLY A 177 59.42 25.21 6.38
N ASP A 178 58.52 25.42 7.33
CA ASP A 178 58.70 24.91 8.69
C ASP A 178 58.66 23.37 8.72
N PRO A 179 59.59 22.72 9.44
CA PRO A 179 59.67 21.26 9.46
C PRO A 179 58.45 20.67 10.17
N ILE A 180 57.84 19.68 9.52
CA ILE A 180 56.72 18.92 10.08
C ILE A 180 57.29 18.05 11.20
N ALA A 181 56.88 18.30 12.44
CA ALA A 181 57.13 17.41 13.57
C ALA A 181 56.13 16.23 13.57
#